data_AF-A0A9X7W0P0-F1
#
_entry.id   AF-A0A9X7W0P0-F1
#
_cell.length_a   1.000
_cell.length_b   1.000
_cell.length_c   1.000
_cell.angle_alpha   90.00
_cell.angle_beta   90.00
_cell.angle_gamma   90.00
#
_symmetry.space_group_name_H-M   'P 1'
#
loop_
_entity.id
_entity.type
_entity.pdbx_description
1 polymer ?
#
loop_
_entity_poly.entity_id
_entity_poly.type
_entity_poly.pdbx_seq_one_letter_code
_entity_poly.pdbx_strand_id
1 'polypeptide(L)'
;MELSTQWPVVWRFLKYCMTGVLNTGLSYVVYAVLVALHVSSSLALAIGYACGMLTSYLVNGKWTFERSSWSGRTLWRFIVVNIGVLIVSEVTLSLIRHFMIPNAYISQALNLVPITIIGFFANQRLVFTDPKPVFAAEGDQPDNAGADSTGTSDTVSERNTPNGDHTGVKASTVHPIPKRVVRRLLFVSLAMVVLQRLVLAASAVYVTHVHHLHRLTLHSLLVTGYSHWDSGWYTEIAQHGYVTLKQTAFWPMYPWMMSMVHMVTHLSYAASGILISLICFLIALFLLGLLVTRNFGYPVSVATMALYAFFPTSYYFDSVYTESLFVAFLIGAVYAANSGYFAFANVLAAFGTLTRNTGIVVCVILLAEYLRHRNMDLRFWRGEWWRRLNWSVLWLLLSPVALLLFSFYMKSRFGQLFPFLKAEKMWYRQYMSPWRTFTGTLLQYIHGHTTLMSMQYELFEIVTFLFALALVVIGLFVCGRSMTRWSWWIYTFVVMWLASSEPSINIPDYLVSFPRYVLMLFPGFAFLGYAVKRKWILIPIVVCLAAVLFWKSGAFFRGVWIA
;
A
#
# COMPACT_ATOMS: atom_id res chain seq x y z
N MET A 1 -38.55 18.80 -3.34
CA MET A 1 -39.11 18.59 -1.98
C MET A 1 -38.89 17.12 -1.61
N GLU A 2 -37.65 16.74 -1.30
CA GLU A 2 -37.21 15.35 -1.02
C GLU A 2 -36.73 15.22 0.43
N LEU A 3 -37.59 15.60 1.38
CA LEU A 3 -37.30 15.47 2.82
C LEU A 3 -37.88 14.19 3.44
N SER A 4 -38.64 13.39 2.69
CA SER A 4 -39.34 12.20 3.23
C SER A 4 -38.53 10.89 3.17
N THR A 5 -37.37 10.84 2.50
CA THR A 5 -36.54 9.61 2.37
C THR A 5 -35.37 9.51 3.36
N GLN A 6 -35.12 10.54 4.18
CA GLN A 6 -34.01 10.54 5.16
C GLN A 6 -34.39 10.04 6.57
N TRP A 7 -35.70 9.98 6.87
CA TRP A 7 -36.22 9.57 8.18
C TRP A 7 -35.83 8.14 8.64
N PRO A 8 -35.67 7.13 7.76
CA PRO A 8 -35.33 5.77 8.19
C PRO A 8 -33.94 5.63 8.82
N VAL A 9 -32.95 6.42 8.38
CA VAL A 9 -31.56 6.27 8.84
C VAL A 9 -31.36 6.93 10.20
N VAL A 10 -31.92 8.12 10.40
CA VAL A 10 -31.85 8.85 11.67
C VAL A 10 -32.52 8.05 12.78
N TRP A 11 -33.69 7.45 12.52
CA TRP A 11 -34.34 6.59 13.49
C TRP A 11 -33.50 5.32 13.78
N ARG A 12 -32.95 4.66 12.77
CA ARG A 12 -32.04 3.52 13.01
C ARG A 12 -30.82 3.93 13.85
N PHE A 13 -30.28 5.12 13.65
CA PHE A 13 -29.18 5.64 14.46
C PHE A 13 -29.60 5.87 15.93
N LEU A 14 -30.78 6.45 16.17
CA LEU A 14 -31.29 6.63 17.54
C LEU A 14 -31.53 5.29 18.25
N LYS A 15 -32.11 4.29 17.57
CA LYS A 15 -32.26 2.93 18.10
C LYS A 15 -30.90 2.30 18.45
N TYR A 16 -29.88 2.53 17.62
CA TYR A 16 -28.51 2.08 17.88
C TYR A 16 -27.92 2.72 19.14
N CYS A 17 -28.08 4.04 19.32
CA CYS A 17 -27.65 4.75 20.52
C CYS A 17 -28.36 4.24 21.79
N MET A 18 -29.69 4.03 21.73
CA MET A 18 -30.47 3.44 22.83
C MET A 18 -29.99 2.04 23.19
N THR A 19 -29.67 1.23 22.18
CA THR A 19 -29.09 -0.10 22.37
C THR A 19 -27.73 -0.02 23.07
N GLY A 20 -26.90 0.98 22.74
CA GLY A 20 -25.62 1.24 23.40
C GLY A 20 -25.77 1.59 24.89
N VAL A 21 -26.75 2.43 25.24
CA VAL A 21 -27.06 2.77 26.65
C VAL A 21 -27.51 1.52 27.41
N LEU A 22 -28.44 0.75 26.83
CA LEU A 22 -28.94 -0.48 27.43
C LEU A 22 -27.82 -1.51 27.66
N ASN A 23 -26.97 -1.72 26.65
CA ASN A 23 -25.80 -2.60 26.73
C ASN A 23 -24.88 -2.20 27.90
N THR A 24 -24.55 -0.91 28.00
CA THR A 24 -23.64 -0.39 29.03
C THR A 24 -24.23 -0.57 30.42
N GLY A 25 -25.52 -0.23 30.59
CA GLY A 25 -26.24 -0.42 31.85
C GLY A 25 -26.28 -1.89 32.28
N LEU A 26 -26.61 -2.79 31.35
CA LEU A 26 -26.65 -4.23 31.64
C LEU A 26 -25.27 -4.78 32.01
N SER A 27 -24.22 -4.38 31.27
CA SER A 27 -22.84 -4.79 31.56
C SER A 27 -22.44 -4.41 32.99
N TYR A 28 -22.82 -3.21 33.43
CA TYR A 28 -22.54 -2.73 34.78
C TYR A 28 -23.37 -3.47 35.85
N VAL A 29 -24.66 -3.72 35.61
CA VAL A 29 -25.49 -4.49 36.54
C VAL A 29 -24.94 -5.91 36.72
N VAL A 30 -24.58 -6.58 35.63
CA VAL A 30 -23.97 -7.93 35.68
C VAL A 30 -22.65 -7.90 36.46
N TYR A 31 -21.79 -6.91 36.19
CA TYR A 31 -20.55 -6.72 36.94
C TYR A 31 -20.82 -6.53 38.45
N ALA A 32 -21.73 -5.62 38.83
CA ALA A 32 -22.03 -5.31 40.22
C ALA A 32 -22.62 -6.52 40.98
N VAL A 33 -23.51 -7.28 40.35
CA VAL A 33 -24.09 -8.50 40.93
C VAL A 33 -23.01 -9.56 41.14
N LEU A 34 -22.14 -9.80 40.16
CA LEU A 34 -21.08 -10.80 40.28
C LEU A 34 -20.05 -10.43 41.35
N VAL A 35 -19.69 -9.15 41.47
CA VAL A 35 -18.82 -8.66 42.55
C VAL A 35 -19.50 -8.82 43.91
N ALA A 36 -20.80 -8.53 44.04
CA ALA A 36 -21.56 -8.76 45.27
C ALA A 36 -21.63 -10.26 45.65
N LEU A 37 -21.57 -11.15 44.65
CA LEU A 37 -21.46 -12.60 44.81
C LEU A 37 -20.01 -13.08 45.02
N HIS A 38 -19.07 -12.19 45.30
CA HIS A 38 -17.66 -12.49 45.57
C HIS A 38 -16.91 -13.12 44.39
N VAL A 39 -17.40 -12.95 43.16
CA VAL A 39 -16.65 -13.30 41.95
C VAL A 39 -15.52 -12.28 41.75
N SER A 40 -14.34 -12.76 41.37
CA SER A 40 -13.19 -11.87 41.11
C SER A 40 -13.54 -10.75 40.12
N SER A 41 -13.10 -9.52 40.40
CA SER A 41 -13.47 -8.35 39.59
C SER A 41 -13.08 -8.48 38.12
N SER A 42 -11.95 -9.13 37.82
CA SER A 42 -11.52 -9.40 36.43
C SER A 42 -12.48 -10.34 35.70
N LEU A 43 -12.95 -11.40 36.37
CA LEU A 43 -13.89 -12.35 35.78
C LEU A 43 -15.29 -11.73 35.67
N ALA A 44 -15.74 -10.99 36.69
CA ALA A 44 -16.99 -10.24 36.66
C ALA A 44 -17.02 -9.23 35.50
N LEU A 45 -15.89 -8.55 35.26
CA LEU A 45 -15.75 -7.60 34.15
C LEU A 45 -15.84 -8.32 32.79
N ALA A 46 -15.14 -9.44 32.62
CA ALA A 46 -15.19 -10.22 31.38
C ALA A 46 -16.60 -10.73 31.07
N ILE A 47 -17.30 -11.25 32.08
CA ILE A 47 -18.69 -11.73 31.94
C ILE A 47 -19.63 -10.57 31.63
N GLY A 48 -19.50 -9.44 32.32
CA GLY A 48 -20.29 -8.22 32.06
C GLY A 48 -20.15 -7.75 30.61
N TYR A 49 -18.91 -7.64 30.10
CA TYR A 49 -18.66 -7.29 28.71
C TYR A 49 -19.24 -8.30 27.71
N ALA A 50 -19.15 -9.60 28.00
CA ALA A 50 -19.71 -10.64 27.13
C ALA A 50 -21.25 -10.54 27.04
N CYS A 51 -21.93 -10.39 28.20
CA CYS A 51 -23.37 -10.20 28.28
C CYS A 51 -23.80 -8.91 27.55
N GLY A 52 -23.05 -7.83 27.72
CA GLY A 52 -23.29 -6.57 27.04
C GLY A 52 -23.17 -6.68 25.51
N MET A 53 -22.07 -7.26 25.04
CA MET A 53 -21.82 -7.51 23.62
C MET A 53 -22.92 -8.38 22.99
N LEU A 54 -23.38 -9.41 23.70
CA LEU A 54 -24.47 -10.28 23.24
C LEU A 54 -25.79 -9.50 23.14
N THR A 55 -26.13 -8.71 24.15
CA THR A 55 -27.30 -7.83 24.12
C THR A 55 -27.24 -6.83 22.97
N SER A 56 -26.08 -6.19 22.78
CA SER A 56 -25.86 -5.27 21.66
C SER A 56 -26.06 -5.95 20.31
N TYR A 57 -25.57 -7.19 20.15
CA TYR A 57 -25.78 -7.98 18.94
C TYR A 57 -27.26 -8.33 18.70
N LEU A 58 -27.94 -8.84 19.72
CA LEU A 58 -29.32 -9.31 19.63
C LEU A 58 -30.31 -8.16 19.40
N VAL A 59 -30.19 -7.09 20.19
CA VAL A 59 -31.09 -5.93 20.12
C VAL A 59 -30.85 -5.15 18.84
N ASN A 60 -29.59 -4.93 18.43
CA ASN A 60 -29.34 -4.26 17.15
C ASN A 60 -29.81 -5.11 15.97
N GLY A 61 -29.60 -6.42 16.00
CA GLY A 61 -30.07 -7.31 14.94
C GLY A 61 -31.59 -7.33 14.80
N LYS A 62 -32.32 -7.42 15.91
CA LYS A 62 -33.79 -7.56 15.92
C LYS A 62 -34.55 -6.23 15.80
N TRP A 63 -34.06 -5.16 16.45
CA TRP A 63 -34.82 -3.91 16.61
C TRP A 63 -34.24 -2.74 15.79
N THR A 64 -32.91 -2.63 15.72
CA THR A 64 -32.23 -1.53 15.00
C THR A 64 -32.17 -1.79 13.49
N PHE A 65 -31.82 -3.02 13.10
CA PHE A 65 -31.60 -3.40 11.71
C PHE A 65 -32.61 -4.43 11.19
N GLU A 66 -33.59 -4.85 12.02
CA GLU A 66 -34.79 -5.59 11.64
C GLU A 66 -34.53 -6.85 10.78
N ARG A 67 -33.54 -7.65 11.18
CA ARG A 67 -33.10 -8.81 10.40
C ARG A 67 -34.00 -10.04 10.59
N SER A 68 -34.20 -10.80 9.50
CA SER A 68 -35.00 -12.03 9.48
C SER A 68 -34.22 -13.35 9.74
N SER A 69 -32.90 -13.39 9.55
CA SER A 69 -32.09 -14.63 9.64
C SER A 69 -30.83 -14.50 10.50
N TRP A 70 -30.58 -15.48 11.37
CA TRP A 70 -29.43 -15.52 12.27
C TRP A 70 -28.41 -16.57 11.82
N SER A 71 -27.12 -16.23 11.80
CA SER A 71 -26.04 -17.18 11.45
C SER A 71 -24.74 -16.87 12.19
N GLY A 72 -23.94 -17.90 12.47
CA GLY A 72 -22.63 -17.76 13.12
C GLY A 72 -21.67 -16.82 12.37
N ARG A 73 -21.78 -16.74 11.03
CA ARG A 73 -21.03 -15.79 10.20
C ARG A 73 -21.37 -14.32 10.52
N THR A 74 -22.60 -14.04 10.94
CA THR A 74 -23.02 -12.69 11.33
C THR A 74 -22.44 -12.31 12.68
N LEU A 75 -22.50 -13.22 13.64
CA LEU A 75 -21.88 -13.04 14.95
C LEU A 75 -20.38 -12.78 14.80
N TRP A 76 -19.70 -13.54 13.93
CA TRP A 76 -18.28 -13.31 13.64
C TRP A 76 -18.00 -11.93 13.05
N ARG A 77 -18.80 -11.48 12.08
CA ARG A 77 -18.69 -10.12 11.52
C ARG A 77 -18.93 -9.04 12.58
N PHE A 78 -19.90 -9.25 13.46
CA PHE A 78 -20.18 -8.33 14.57
C PHE A 78 -18.97 -8.20 15.50
N ILE A 79 -18.36 -9.31 15.90
CA ILE A 79 -17.16 -9.32 16.74
C ILE A 79 -16.01 -8.59 16.04
N VAL A 80 -15.71 -8.91 14.78
CA VAL A 80 -14.63 -8.27 14.01
C VAL A 80 -14.85 -6.77 13.86
N VAL A 81 -16.09 -6.34 13.60
CA VAL A 81 -16.42 -4.91 13.49
C VAL A 81 -16.25 -4.20 14.83
N ASN A 82 -16.70 -4.78 15.94
CA ASN A 82 -16.52 -4.15 17.26
C ASN A 82 -15.04 -4.09 17.68
N ILE A 83 -14.23 -5.09 17.36
CA ILE A 83 -12.76 -5.03 17.56
C ILE A 83 -12.16 -3.90 16.71
N GLY A 84 -12.57 -3.78 15.44
CA GLY A 84 -12.11 -2.69 14.57
C GLY A 84 -12.50 -1.31 15.10
N VAL A 85 -13.74 -1.16 15.59
CA VAL A 85 -14.23 0.08 16.21
C VAL A 85 -13.46 0.41 17.48
N LEU A 86 -13.11 -0.60 18.30
CA LEU A 86 -12.29 -0.42 19.49
C LEU A 86 -10.89 0.09 19.15
N ILE A 87 -10.24 -0.45 18.11
CA ILE A 87 -8.93 0.02 17.64
C ILE A 87 -9.02 1.48 17.18
N VAL A 88 -10.05 1.83 16.40
CA VAL A 88 -10.26 3.22 15.98
C VAL A 88 -10.54 4.13 17.17
N SER A 89 -11.25 3.65 18.19
CA SER A 89 -11.50 4.37 19.44
C SER A 89 -10.21 4.69 20.18
N GLU A 90 -9.29 3.72 20.33
CA GLU A 90 -7.99 3.95 20.98
C GLU A 90 -7.13 4.96 20.22
N VAL A 91 -7.05 4.83 18.90
CA VAL A 91 -6.30 5.79 18.06
C VAL A 91 -6.90 7.19 18.19
N THR A 92 -8.21 7.32 18.07
CA THR A 92 -8.89 8.63 18.11
C THR A 92 -8.81 9.26 19.50
N LEU A 93 -8.98 8.47 20.56
CA LEU A 93 -8.79 8.93 21.94
C LEU A 93 -7.37 9.44 22.19
N SER A 94 -6.36 8.70 21.71
CA SER A 94 -4.96 9.10 21.82
C SER A 94 -4.70 10.43 21.09
N LEU A 95 -5.27 10.60 19.89
CA LEU A 95 -5.18 11.85 19.14
C LEU A 95 -5.86 13.02 19.88
N ILE A 96 -7.07 12.84 20.42
CA ILE A 96 -7.77 13.91 21.16
C ILE A 96 -6.97 14.30 22.41
N ARG A 97 -6.45 13.31 23.16
CA ARG A 97 -5.66 13.55 24.37
C ARG A 97 -4.35 14.28 24.08
N HIS A 98 -3.71 13.95 22.95
CA HIS A 98 -2.42 14.51 22.59
C HIS A 98 -2.53 15.90 21.94
N PHE A 99 -3.54 16.12 21.09
CA PHE A 99 -3.64 17.32 20.26
C PHE A 99 -4.69 18.33 20.69
N MET A 100 -5.68 17.95 21.50
CA MET A 100 -6.79 18.84 21.85
C MET A 100 -6.94 19.05 23.35
N ILE A 101 -7.29 18.00 24.10
CA ILE A 101 -7.67 18.12 25.51
C ILE A 101 -6.96 17.03 26.31
N PRO A 102 -5.96 17.35 27.15
CA PRO A 102 -5.23 16.33 27.92
C PRO A 102 -6.08 15.54 28.93
N ASN A 103 -7.22 16.11 29.36
CA ASN A 103 -8.14 15.49 30.31
C ASN A 103 -8.77 14.21 29.71
N ALA A 104 -8.53 13.07 30.36
CA ALA A 104 -8.95 11.76 29.88
C ALA A 104 -10.48 11.60 29.81
N TYR A 105 -11.22 12.16 30.78
CA TYR A 105 -12.67 12.05 30.84
C TYR A 105 -13.34 12.86 29.74
N ILE A 106 -12.90 14.10 29.52
CA ILE A 106 -13.42 14.98 28.47
C ILE A 106 -13.06 14.41 27.09
N SER A 107 -11.83 13.91 26.93
CA SER A 107 -11.41 13.27 25.67
C SER A 107 -12.24 12.05 25.32
N GLN A 108 -12.54 11.21 26.32
CA GLN A 108 -13.37 10.03 26.09
C GLN A 108 -14.81 10.40 25.76
N ALA A 109 -15.38 11.43 26.41
CA ALA A 109 -16.70 11.95 26.09
C ALA A 109 -16.78 12.49 24.66
N LEU A 110 -15.74 13.20 24.19
CA LEU A 110 -15.66 13.66 22.79
C LEU A 110 -15.46 12.51 21.81
N ASN A 111 -14.65 11.52 22.16
CA ASN A 111 -14.37 10.35 21.34
C ASN A 111 -15.61 9.47 21.10
N LEU A 112 -16.54 9.43 22.05
CA LEU A 112 -17.80 8.68 21.95
C LEU A 112 -18.61 9.05 20.70
N VAL A 113 -18.60 10.32 20.28
CA VAL A 113 -19.40 10.81 19.15
C VAL A 113 -18.97 10.18 17.81
N PRO A 114 -17.72 10.34 17.34
CA PRO A 114 -17.27 9.72 16.09
C PRO A 114 -17.31 8.19 16.16
N ILE A 115 -16.98 7.59 17.31
CA ILE A 115 -16.96 6.13 17.46
C ILE A 115 -18.35 5.52 17.37
N THR A 116 -19.37 6.17 17.93
CA THR A 116 -20.76 5.72 17.81
C THR A 116 -21.24 5.79 16.35
N ILE A 117 -20.87 6.85 15.62
CA ILE A 117 -21.22 7.03 14.20
C ILE A 117 -20.54 5.96 13.34
N ILE A 118 -19.24 5.76 13.52
CA ILE A 118 -18.47 4.74 12.80
C ILE A 118 -19.02 3.35 13.10
N GLY A 119 -19.27 3.04 14.37
CA GLY A 119 -19.85 1.78 14.80
C GLY A 119 -21.22 1.51 14.18
N PHE A 120 -22.09 2.51 14.12
CA PHE A 120 -23.40 2.41 13.47
C PHE A 120 -23.27 2.04 11.99
N PHE A 121 -22.51 2.81 11.22
CA PHE A 121 -22.36 2.56 9.77
C PHE A 121 -21.63 1.25 9.46
N ALA A 122 -20.65 0.87 10.28
CA ALA A 122 -19.95 -0.40 10.13
C ALA A 122 -20.89 -1.58 10.38
N ASN A 123 -21.71 -1.53 11.44
CA ASN A 123 -22.72 -2.55 11.72
C ASN A 123 -23.79 -2.62 10.61
N GLN A 124 -24.27 -1.46 10.15
CA GLN A 124 -25.27 -1.38 9.07
C GLN A 124 -24.77 -1.99 7.75
N ARG A 125 -23.50 -1.78 7.39
CA ARG A 125 -22.96 -2.15 6.07
C ARG A 125 -22.22 -3.48 6.03
N LEU A 126 -21.63 -3.90 7.13
CA LEU A 126 -20.75 -5.06 7.18
C LEU A 126 -21.35 -6.23 7.95
N VAL A 127 -22.16 -5.96 8.98
CA VAL A 127 -22.68 -6.98 9.90
C VAL A 127 -24.11 -7.36 9.53
N PHE A 128 -25.03 -6.41 9.61
CA PHE A 128 -26.47 -6.62 9.42
C PHE A 128 -26.88 -6.29 7.99
N THR A 129 -26.29 -7.01 7.03
CA THR A 129 -26.70 -6.95 5.62
C THR A 129 -27.75 -8.03 5.37
N ASP A 130 -28.99 -7.64 5.07
CA ASP A 130 -29.99 -8.61 4.63
C ASP A 130 -29.54 -9.24 3.31
N PRO A 131 -29.64 -10.57 3.16
CA PRO A 131 -29.70 -11.15 1.83
C PRO A 131 -30.99 -10.65 1.20
N LYS A 132 -30.88 -9.86 0.11
CA LYS A 132 -32.05 -9.57 -0.73
C LYS A 132 -32.75 -10.89 -1.05
N PRO A 133 -34.07 -11.04 -0.85
CA PRO A 133 -34.79 -12.12 -1.49
C PRO A 133 -34.59 -11.93 -2.99
N VAL A 134 -33.94 -12.90 -3.63
CA VAL A 134 -34.00 -13.04 -5.07
C VAL A 134 -35.48 -13.21 -5.37
N PHE A 135 -36.02 -12.29 -6.17
CA PHE A 135 -37.42 -12.27 -6.56
C PHE A 135 -37.92 -13.69 -6.85
N ALA A 136 -39.05 -14.00 -6.21
CA ALA A 136 -39.93 -15.07 -6.64
C ALA A 136 -40.10 -14.97 -8.16
N ALA A 137 -39.70 -16.01 -8.87
CA ALA A 137 -40.25 -16.25 -10.19
C ALA A 137 -41.76 -16.40 -9.96
N GLU A 138 -42.52 -15.40 -10.42
CA GLU A 138 -43.96 -15.47 -10.55
C GLU A 138 -44.32 -16.73 -11.33
N GLY A 139 -45.41 -17.34 -10.91
CA GLY A 139 -45.73 -18.71 -11.24
C GLY A 139 -46.12 -18.89 -12.69
N ASP A 140 -45.79 -20.06 -13.21
CA ASP A 140 -46.62 -20.69 -14.23
C ASP A 140 -47.04 -22.05 -13.67
N GLN A 141 -48.34 -22.18 -13.44
CA GLN A 141 -49.03 -23.46 -13.29
C GLN A 141 -49.26 -24.09 -14.68
N PRO A 142 -49.42 -25.41 -14.76
CA PRO A 142 -49.46 -26.14 -16.02
C PRO A 142 -50.88 -26.20 -16.58
N ASP A 143 -51.04 -26.16 -17.91
CA ASP A 143 -52.23 -26.70 -18.56
C ASP A 143 -51.99 -27.15 -20.00
N ASN A 144 -52.84 -28.08 -20.41
CA ASN A 144 -52.66 -29.09 -21.45
C ASN A 144 -52.95 -28.63 -22.89
N ALA A 145 -52.53 -29.54 -23.80
CA ALA A 145 -53.23 -29.98 -25.01
C ALA A 145 -53.05 -29.18 -26.32
N GLY A 146 -52.62 -29.93 -27.35
CA GLY A 146 -53.46 -30.10 -28.53
C GLY A 146 -52.91 -29.61 -29.87
N ALA A 147 -52.49 -30.59 -30.67
CA ALA A 147 -52.82 -30.77 -32.09
C ALA A 147 -52.19 -29.86 -33.18
N ASP A 148 -51.53 -30.58 -34.10
CA ASP A 148 -51.67 -30.53 -35.56
C ASP A 148 -51.16 -29.33 -36.36
N SER A 149 -50.17 -29.59 -37.23
CA SER A 149 -50.39 -29.92 -38.66
C SER A 149 -49.24 -29.47 -39.57
N THR A 150 -48.83 -30.40 -40.45
CA THR A 150 -48.33 -30.20 -41.84
C THR A 150 -47.02 -29.42 -42.03
N GLY A 151 -45.95 -30.08 -42.51
CA GLY A 151 -45.60 -30.21 -43.94
C GLY A 151 -44.51 -29.17 -44.24
N THR A 152 -43.34 -29.45 -44.79
CA THR A 152 -42.99 -30.30 -45.93
C THR A 152 -41.49 -30.60 -45.91
N SER A 153 -41.14 -31.71 -46.54
CA SER A 153 -39.81 -32.20 -46.90
C SER A 153 -38.91 -31.16 -47.57
N ASP A 154 -37.61 -31.21 -47.26
CA ASP A 154 -36.60 -31.39 -48.31
C ASP A 154 -35.31 -32.03 -47.75
N THR A 155 -34.88 -33.05 -48.46
CA THR A 155 -33.74 -33.94 -48.22
C THR A 155 -32.45 -33.36 -48.77
N VAL A 156 -31.35 -33.38 -48.00
CA VAL A 156 -30.01 -33.76 -48.51
C VAL A 156 -29.24 -34.49 -47.41
N SER A 157 -28.73 -35.67 -47.78
CA SER A 157 -28.00 -36.65 -47.00
C SER A 157 -26.54 -36.27 -46.67
N GLU A 158 -26.15 -36.67 -45.45
CA GLU A 158 -24.88 -37.31 -45.08
C GLU A 158 -23.52 -36.65 -45.41
N ARG A 159 -22.82 -36.25 -44.33
CA ARG A 159 -21.56 -36.92 -43.97
C ARG A 159 -21.16 -36.66 -42.51
N ASN A 160 -21.11 -37.73 -41.72
CA ASN A 160 -20.42 -37.80 -40.43
C ASN A 160 -18.93 -38.08 -40.66
N THR A 161 -18.03 -37.32 -40.01
CA THR A 161 -16.91 -37.78 -39.15
C THR A 161 -16.00 -36.60 -38.75
N PRO A 162 -15.22 -36.72 -37.64
CA PRO A 162 -15.05 -35.64 -36.66
C PRO A 162 -13.61 -35.08 -36.56
N ASN A 163 -13.45 -34.10 -35.67
CA ASN A 163 -12.20 -33.54 -35.10
C ASN A 163 -11.44 -32.47 -35.89
N GLY A 164 -11.25 -31.33 -35.21
CA GLY A 164 -10.40 -30.22 -35.65
C GLY A 164 -10.55 -28.96 -34.78
N ASP A 165 -10.29 -29.09 -33.48
CA ASP A 165 -10.00 -28.04 -32.49
C ASP A 165 -10.36 -26.58 -32.83
N HIS A 166 -11.60 -26.21 -32.53
CA HIS A 166 -11.95 -24.81 -32.23
C HIS A 166 -11.62 -24.49 -30.77
N THR A 167 -10.38 -24.10 -30.48
CA THR A 167 -10.08 -23.29 -29.28
C THR A 167 -9.12 -22.14 -29.60
N GLY A 168 -9.42 -21.40 -30.66
CA GLY A 168 -8.92 -20.04 -30.86
C GLY A 168 -9.56 -19.09 -29.84
N VAL A 169 -9.17 -19.20 -28.56
CA VAL A 169 -9.49 -18.19 -27.55
C VAL A 169 -8.79 -16.91 -27.99
N LYS A 170 -9.57 -15.96 -28.53
CA LYS A 170 -9.14 -14.60 -28.87
C LYS A 170 -8.24 -14.07 -27.73
N ALA A 171 -6.98 -13.82 -28.05
CA ALA A 171 -6.06 -13.12 -27.16
C ALA A 171 -6.80 -11.89 -26.64
N SER A 172 -6.88 -11.72 -25.32
CA SER A 172 -7.57 -10.61 -24.68
C SER A 172 -7.11 -9.30 -25.32
N THR A 173 -7.95 -8.72 -26.17
CA THR A 173 -7.63 -7.48 -26.88
C THR A 173 -7.43 -6.41 -25.83
N VAL A 174 -6.18 -6.02 -25.62
CA VAL A 174 -5.82 -4.93 -24.73
C VAL A 174 -6.45 -3.67 -25.32
N HIS A 175 -7.56 -3.23 -24.75
CA HIS A 175 -8.18 -1.99 -25.19
C HIS A 175 -7.24 -0.82 -24.84
N PRO A 176 -6.80 -0.03 -25.84
CA PRO A 176 -5.94 1.11 -25.58
C PRO A 176 -6.67 2.13 -24.71
N ILE A 177 -5.96 2.72 -23.74
CA ILE A 177 -6.53 3.79 -22.90
C ILE A 177 -6.87 4.97 -23.82
N PRO A 178 -8.10 5.53 -23.76
CA PRO A 178 -8.47 6.66 -24.61
C PRO A 178 -7.51 7.84 -24.43
N LYS A 179 -7.08 8.48 -25.53
CA LYS A 179 -6.13 9.62 -25.51
C LYS A 179 -6.55 10.74 -24.54
N ARG A 180 -7.86 10.98 -24.39
CA ARG A 180 -8.42 11.94 -23.42
C ARG A 180 -8.09 11.57 -21.96
N VAL A 181 -8.14 10.28 -21.63
CA VAL A 181 -7.81 9.78 -20.28
C VAL A 181 -6.31 9.88 -20.04
N VAL A 182 -5.47 9.55 -21.03
CA VAL A 182 -4.01 9.71 -20.95
C VAL A 182 -3.62 11.17 -20.65
N ARG A 183 -4.19 12.15 -21.38
CA ARG A 183 -3.95 13.57 -21.13
C ARG A 183 -4.40 14.01 -19.74
N ARG A 184 -5.55 13.52 -19.27
CA ARG A 184 -6.03 13.79 -17.91
C ARG A 184 -5.09 13.22 -16.86
N LEU A 185 -4.60 11.99 -17.03
CA LEU A 185 -3.64 11.39 -16.11
C LEU A 185 -2.34 12.19 -16.05
N LEU A 186 -1.84 12.69 -17.19
CA LEU A 186 -0.66 13.54 -17.20
C LEU A 186 -0.89 14.84 -16.40
N PHE A 187 -2.02 15.53 -16.64
CA PHE A 187 -2.38 16.73 -15.89
C PHE A 187 -2.54 16.46 -14.39
N VAL A 188 -3.21 15.37 -14.03
CA VAL A 188 -3.38 14.96 -12.62
C VAL A 188 -2.03 14.62 -11.98
N SER A 189 -1.13 13.96 -12.70
CA SER A 189 0.21 13.65 -12.21
C SER A 189 0.99 14.94 -11.93
N LEU A 190 0.99 15.87 -12.89
CA LEU A 190 1.65 17.17 -12.73
C LEU A 190 1.06 17.95 -11.56
N ALA A 191 -0.28 18.03 -11.47
CA ALA A 191 -0.95 18.72 -10.38
C ALA A 191 -0.61 18.11 -9.01
N MET A 192 -0.55 16.78 -8.89
CA MET A 192 -0.19 16.11 -7.64
C MET A 192 1.26 16.34 -7.26
N VAL A 193 2.20 16.28 -8.22
CA VAL A 193 3.62 16.58 -7.97
C VAL A 193 3.78 18.04 -7.52
N VAL A 194 3.10 18.99 -8.18
CA VAL A 194 3.13 20.40 -7.79
C VAL A 194 2.52 20.61 -6.40
N LEU A 195 1.35 20.04 -6.12
CA LEU A 195 0.72 20.15 -4.80
C LEU A 195 1.57 19.54 -3.69
N GLN A 196 2.16 18.37 -3.93
CA GLN A 196 3.11 17.74 -3.02
C GLN A 196 4.31 18.67 -2.79
N ARG A 197 4.84 19.29 -3.85
CA ARG A 197 5.92 20.26 -3.72
C ARG A 197 5.55 21.50 -2.93
N LEU A 198 4.32 21.99 -3.05
CA LEU A 198 3.84 23.10 -2.23
C LEU A 198 3.78 22.72 -0.75
N VAL A 199 3.36 21.49 -0.42
CA VAL A 199 3.39 20.98 0.97
C VAL A 199 4.82 20.94 1.51
N LEU A 200 5.77 20.43 0.71
CA LEU A 200 7.18 20.36 1.12
C LEU A 200 7.84 21.74 1.21
N ALA A 201 7.55 22.65 0.28
CA ALA A 201 8.02 24.03 0.33
C ALA A 201 7.48 24.76 1.57
N ALA A 202 6.19 24.59 1.89
CA ALA A 202 5.60 25.13 3.11
C ALA A 202 6.29 24.59 4.36
N SER A 203 6.62 23.29 4.38
CA SER A 203 7.37 22.67 5.48
C SER A 203 8.79 23.25 5.61
N ALA A 204 9.50 23.41 4.50
CA ALA A 204 10.83 24.02 4.48
C ALA A 204 10.82 25.48 4.99
N VAL A 205 9.83 26.27 4.57
CA VAL A 205 9.64 27.65 5.05
C VAL A 205 9.34 27.67 6.55
N TYR A 206 8.41 26.83 7.02
CA TYR A 206 8.07 26.70 8.43
C TYR A 206 9.30 26.36 9.28
N VAL A 207 10.08 25.36 8.86
CA VAL A 207 11.30 24.95 9.55
C VAL A 207 12.35 26.06 9.60
N THR A 208 12.58 26.73 8.46
CA THR A 208 13.55 27.83 8.37
C THR A 208 13.16 28.99 9.29
N HIS A 209 11.86 29.32 9.33
CA HIS A 209 11.37 30.44 10.12
C HIS A 209 11.32 30.16 11.63
N VAL A 210 10.81 28.99 12.03
CA VAL A 210 10.56 28.63 13.44
C VAL A 210 11.83 28.17 14.14
N HIS A 211 12.74 27.49 13.44
CA HIS A 211 13.95 26.93 14.05
C HIS A 211 15.21 27.75 13.76
N HIS A 212 15.07 28.94 13.15
CA HIS A 212 16.19 29.82 12.78
C HIS A 212 17.31 29.10 11.99
N LEU A 213 16.95 28.07 11.23
CA LEU A 213 17.90 27.27 10.47
C LEU A 213 18.25 27.98 9.17
N HIS A 214 19.47 28.53 9.09
CA HIS A 214 20.00 29.26 7.93
C HIS A 214 19.19 30.51 7.52
N ARG A 215 19.80 31.40 6.72
CA ARG A 215 19.03 32.46 6.04
C ARG A 215 18.15 31.81 4.96
N LEU A 216 16.89 32.22 4.89
CA LEU A 216 15.94 31.74 3.89
C LEU A 216 16.41 32.19 2.49
N THR A 217 17.00 31.26 1.75
CA THR A 217 17.52 31.45 0.40
C THR A 217 16.87 30.46 -0.56
N LEU A 218 16.90 30.73 -1.86
CA LEU A 218 16.44 29.76 -2.87
C LEU A 218 17.21 28.44 -2.77
N HIS A 219 18.52 28.49 -2.49
CA HIS A 219 19.34 27.29 -2.32
C HIS A 219 18.90 26.48 -1.08
N SER A 220 18.62 27.14 0.05
CA SER A 220 18.18 26.43 1.25
C SER A 220 16.81 25.77 1.08
N LEU A 221 15.90 26.42 0.36
CA LEU A 221 14.56 25.91 0.07
C LEU A 221 14.55 24.78 -0.98
N LEU A 222 15.45 24.81 -1.95
CA LEU A 222 15.42 23.90 -3.10
C LEU A 222 16.44 22.77 -3.02
N VAL A 223 17.53 22.92 -2.25
CA VAL A 223 18.65 21.96 -2.24
C VAL A 223 18.97 21.46 -0.84
N THR A 224 19.19 22.36 0.12
CA THR A 224 19.74 22.01 1.44
C THR A 224 18.86 21.00 2.19
N GLY A 225 17.55 21.21 2.25
CA GLY A 225 16.64 20.29 2.93
C GLY A 225 16.57 18.88 2.28
N TYR A 226 16.86 18.80 0.99
CA TYR A 226 16.71 17.56 0.20
C TYR A 226 18.00 16.73 0.12
N SER A 227 19.06 17.18 0.80
CA SER A 227 20.42 16.64 0.67
C SER A 227 20.98 16.18 2.02
N HIS A 228 20.30 15.24 2.68
CA HIS A 228 20.72 14.65 3.96
C HIS A 228 21.13 13.18 3.82
N TRP A 229 22.01 12.73 4.73
CA TRP A 229 22.46 11.34 4.90
C TRP A 229 22.95 10.65 3.62
N ASP A 230 22.17 9.73 3.04
CA ASP A 230 22.55 8.93 1.87
C ASP A 230 22.88 9.81 0.66
N SER A 231 22.30 11.01 0.62
CA SER A 231 22.60 12.07 -0.35
C SER A 231 24.10 12.35 -0.46
N GLY A 232 24.82 12.35 0.67
CA GLY A 232 26.25 12.58 0.72
C GLY A 232 27.03 11.48 -0.01
N TRP A 233 26.67 10.21 0.23
CA TRP A 233 27.29 9.07 -0.45
C TRP A 233 27.05 9.09 -1.96
N TYR A 234 25.81 9.37 -2.39
CA TYR A 234 25.52 9.47 -3.83
C TYR A 234 26.26 10.63 -4.51
N THR A 235 26.36 11.78 -3.82
CA THR A 235 27.08 12.96 -4.32
C THR A 235 28.58 12.68 -4.45
N GLU A 236 29.20 12.09 -3.42
CA GLU A 236 30.62 11.69 -3.43
C GLU A 236 30.93 10.68 -4.54
N ILE A 237 30.08 9.68 -4.72
CA ILE A 237 30.26 8.68 -5.79
C ILE A 237 30.11 9.34 -7.17
N ALA A 238 29.19 10.30 -7.32
CA ALA A 238 29.02 11.01 -8.58
C ALA A 238 30.23 11.92 -8.90
N GLN A 239 30.86 12.50 -7.89
CA GLN A 239 32.04 13.36 -8.05
C GLN A 239 33.32 12.57 -8.30
N HIS A 240 33.58 11.57 -7.48
CA HIS A 240 34.89 10.93 -7.37
C HIS A 240 34.88 9.45 -7.77
N GLY A 241 33.72 8.89 -8.09
CA GLY A 241 33.53 7.46 -8.25
C GLY A 241 33.63 6.74 -6.90
N TYR A 242 33.78 5.40 -6.95
CA TYR A 242 33.96 4.61 -5.75
C TYR A 242 35.42 4.68 -5.27
N VAL A 243 35.60 5.28 -4.10
CA VAL A 243 36.89 5.51 -3.42
C VAL A 243 37.03 4.74 -2.11
N THR A 244 35.93 4.43 -1.42
CA THR A 244 35.94 3.67 -0.17
C THR A 244 35.10 2.40 -0.25
N LEU A 245 35.45 1.39 0.57
CA LEU A 245 34.69 0.16 0.62
C LEU A 245 33.24 0.39 1.11
N LYS A 246 33.01 1.36 2.01
CA LYS A 246 31.67 1.69 2.53
C LYS A 246 30.71 2.19 1.43
N GLN A 247 31.24 2.92 0.45
CA GLN A 247 30.46 3.41 -0.69
C GLN A 247 29.86 2.27 -1.53
N THR A 248 30.46 1.07 -1.51
CA THR A 248 29.97 -0.05 -2.33
C THR A 248 28.58 -0.55 -1.93
N ALA A 249 28.04 -0.13 -0.77
CA ALA A 249 26.63 -0.34 -0.40
C ALA A 249 25.64 0.51 -1.23
N PHE A 250 26.12 1.57 -1.90
CA PHE A 250 25.32 2.46 -2.73
C PHE A 250 25.48 2.08 -4.20
N TRP A 251 24.36 1.90 -4.89
CA TRP A 251 24.32 1.34 -6.24
C TRP A 251 24.55 2.42 -7.32
N PRO A 252 25.10 2.04 -8.49
CA PRO A 252 25.80 2.98 -9.37
C PRO A 252 24.89 3.84 -10.25
N MET A 253 23.65 3.41 -10.54
CA MET A 253 22.82 4.06 -11.56
C MET A 253 22.50 5.52 -11.22
N TYR A 254 22.17 5.80 -9.95
CA TYR A 254 21.78 7.14 -9.54
C TYR A 254 22.97 8.13 -9.55
N PRO A 255 24.14 7.83 -8.93
CA PRO A 255 25.34 8.67 -9.07
C PRO A 255 25.81 8.86 -10.51
N TRP A 256 25.72 7.82 -11.34
CA TRP A 256 26.11 7.92 -12.74
C TRP A 256 25.22 8.91 -13.49
N MET A 257 23.90 8.83 -13.31
CA MET A 257 22.97 9.81 -13.87
C MET A 257 23.20 11.22 -13.33
N MET A 258 23.48 11.38 -12.03
CA MET A 258 23.84 12.67 -11.43
C MET A 258 25.06 13.28 -12.12
N SER A 259 26.08 12.46 -12.41
CA SER A 259 27.30 12.88 -13.10
C SER A 259 27.01 13.34 -14.53
N MET A 260 26.15 12.62 -15.27
CA MET A 260 25.75 13.01 -16.62
C MET A 260 24.96 14.31 -16.63
N VAL A 261 24.00 14.47 -15.71
CA VAL A 261 23.21 15.71 -15.61
C VAL A 261 24.10 16.88 -15.20
N HIS A 262 25.02 16.70 -14.26
CA HIS A 262 26.02 17.70 -13.91
C HIS A 262 26.87 18.11 -15.12
N MET A 263 27.37 17.14 -15.89
CA MET A 263 28.20 17.40 -17.07
C MET A 263 27.47 18.23 -18.14
N VAL A 264 26.17 18.01 -18.33
CA VAL A 264 25.37 18.70 -19.35
C VAL A 264 24.83 20.05 -18.87
N THR A 265 24.44 20.15 -17.61
CA THR A 265 23.72 21.33 -17.06
C THR A 265 24.59 22.23 -16.20
N HIS A 266 25.76 21.76 -15.77
CA HIS A 266 26.63 22.39 -14.77
C HIS A 266 25.97 22.67 -13.41
N LEU A 267 24.79 22.11 -13.14
CA LEU A 267 24.16 22.15 -11.82
C LEU A 267 25.01 21.41 -10.80
N SER A 268 24.98 21.80 -9.52
CA SER A 268 25.64 21.00 -8.48
C SER A 268 25.15 19.54 -8.51
N TYR A 269 25.98 18.60 -8.08
CA TYR A 269 25.61 17.18 -8.05
C TYR A 269 24.34 16.92 -7.25
N ALA A 270 24.15 17.61 -6.12
CA ALA A 270 22.93 17.55 -5.33
C ALA A 270 21.70 18.08 -6.11
N ALA A 271 21.82 19.24 -6.77
CA ALA A 271 20.75 19.78 -7.60
C ALA A 271 20.42 18.86 -8.80
N SER A 272 21.44 18.21 -9.38
CA SER A 272 21.30 17.20 -10.42
C SER A 272 20.50 15.99 -9.92
N GLY A 273 20.81 15.51 -8.71
CA GLY A 273 20.06 14.44 -8.05
C GLY A 273 18.58 14.80 -7.83
N ILE A 274 18.31 15.98 -7.29
CA ILE A 274 16.94 16.48 -7.07
C ILE A 274 16.17 16.58 -8.39
N LEU A 275 16.81 17.09 -9.45
CA LEU A 275 16.20 17.19 -10.78
C LEU A 275 15.83 15.81 -11.33
N ILE A 276 16.74 14.83 -11.22
CA ILE A 276 16.48 13.44 -11.60
C ILE A 276 15.30 12.88 -10.80
N SER A 277 15.30 13.06 -9.47
CA SER A 277 14.25 12.58 -8.59
C SER A 277 12.88 13.17 -8.95
N LEU A 278 12.80 14.48 -9.20
CA LEU A 278 11.56 15.17 -9.60
C LEU A 278 11.01 14.66 -10.93
N ILE A 279 11.86 14.54 -11.95
CA ILE A 279 11.47 14.05 -13.27
C ILE A 279 11.01 12.59 -13.17
N CYS A 280 11.78 11.76 -12.45
CA CYS A 280 11.43 10.35 -12.26
C CYS A 280 10.17 10.18 -11.43
N PHE A 281 9.90 11.05 -10.45
CA PHE A 281 8.66 11.01 -9.67
C PHE A 281 7.45 11.30 -10.55
N LEU A 282 7.52 12.32 -11.41
CA LEU A 282 6.45 12.64 -12.36
C LEU A 282 6.22 11.47 -13.34
N ILE A 283 7.29 10.88 -13.88
CA ILE A 283 7.21 9.73 -14.77
C ILE A 283 6.60 8.53 -14.04
N ALA A 284 7.08 8.22 -12.84
CA ALA A 284 6.57 7.13 -12.01
C ALA A 284 5.08 7.29 -11.71
N LEU A 285 4.64 8.48 -11.31
CA LEU A 285 3.24 8.75 -10.97
C LEU A 285 2.33 8.66 -12.20
N PHE A 286 2.79 9.14 -13.35
CA PHE A 286 2.07 9.03 -14.62
C PHE A 286 1.95 7.57 -15.08
N LEU A 287 3.06 6.82 -15.07
CA LEU A 287 3.07 5.39 -15.41
C LEU A 287 2.21 4.57 -14.44
N LEU A 288 2.23 4.90 -13.15
CA LEU A 288 1.36 4.30 -12.13
C LEU A 288 -0.10 4.54 -12.49
N GLY A 289 -0.44 5.77 -12.88
CA GLY A 289 -1.79 6.12 -13.29
C GLY A 289 -2.26 5.35 -14.54
N LEU A 290 -1.39 5.19 -15.54
CA LEU A 290 -1.69 4.37 -16.72
C LEU A 290 -1.88 2.90 -16.36
N LEU A 291 -0.97 2.35 -15.55
CA LEU A 291 -0.98 0.96 -15.13
C LEU A 291 -2.24 0.63 -14.31
N VAL A 292 -2.61 1.49 -13.37
CA VAL A 292 -3.79 1.30 -12.52
C VAL A 292 -5.08 1.56 -13.29
N THR A 293 -5.11 2.56 -14.18
CA THR A 293 -6.30 2.81 -15.03
C THR A 293 -6.64 1.60 -15.88
N ARG A 294 -5.63 0.95 -16.48
CA ARG A 294 -5.81 -0.25 -17.29
C ARG A 294 -6.38 -1.43 -16.50
N ASN A 295 -6.09 -1.50 -15.20
CA ASN A 295 -6.40 -2.66 -14.37
C ASN A 295 -7.63 -2.48 -13.49
N PHE A 296 -7.87 -1.27 -12.99
CA PHE A 296 -8.90 -0.96 -11.98
C PHE A 296 -9.76 0.25 -12.34
N GLY A 297 -9.49 0.91 -13.46
CA GLY A 297 -10.21 2.09 -13.94
C GLY A 297 -9.70 3.41 -13.38
N TYR A 298 -10.14 4.50 -14.01
CA TYR A 298 -9.67 5.87 -13.73
C TYR A 298 -9.87 6.34 -12.27
N PRO A 299 -11.01 6.10 -11.59
CA PRO A 299 -11.17 6.55 -10.20
C PRO A 299 -10.16 5.92 -9.23
N VAL A 300 -9.80 4.65 -9.46
CA VAL A 300 -8.81 3.93 -8.65
C VAL A 300 -7.42 4.44 -8.92
N SER A 301 -7.12 4.79 -10.18
CA SER A 301 -5.87 5.43 -10.57
C SER A 301 -5.64 6.74 -9.81
N VAL A 302 -6.62 7.65 -9.83
CA VAL A 302 -6.49 8.94 -9.14
C VAL A 302 -6.33 8.74 -7.62
N ALA A 303 -7.09 7.81 -7.02
CA ALA A 303 -6.94 7.49 -5.61
C ALA A 303 -5.54 6.94 -5.28
N THR A 304 -5.03 6.03 -6.10
CA THR A 304 -3.70 5.43 -5.92
C THR A 304 -2.60 6.49 -6.04
N MET A 305 -2.68 7.34 -7.06
CA MET A 305 -1.71 8.43 -7.27
C MET A 305 -1.71 9.40 -6.09
N ALA A 306 -2.88 9.77 -5.56
CA ALA A 306 -2.98 10.67 -4.41
C ALA A 306 -2.38 10.04 -3.15
N LEU A 307 -2.73 8.79 -2.84
CA LEU A 307 -2.18 8.08 -1.68
C LEU A 307 -0.66 7.94 -1.75
N TYR A 308 -0.13 7.74 -2.97
CA TYR A 308 1.30 7.58 -3.20
C TYR A 308 2.06 8.91 -3.11
N ALA A 309 1.53 9.96 -3.74
CA ALA A 309 2.15 11.29 -3.75
C ALA A 309 2.16 11.94 -2.36
N PHE A 310 1.09 11.77 -1.58
CA PHE A 310 0.98 12.39 -0.25
C PHE A 310 1.38 11.46 0.90
N PHE A 311 1.92 10.28 0.60
CA PHE A 311 2.39 9.35 1.65
C PHE A 311 3.41 10.04 2.58
N PRO A 312 3.42 9.76 3.90
CA PRO A 312 4.25 10.47 4.88
C PRO A 312 5.75 10.57 4.58
N THR A 313 6.31 9.61 3.84
CA THR A 313 7.72 9.58 3.43
C THR A 313 7.95 9.94 1.96
N SER A 314 6.95 10.46 1.26
CA SER A 314 7.06 10.77 -0.18
C SER A 314 8.05 11.90 -0.51
N TYR A 315 8.55 12.64 0.49
CA TYR A 315 9.66 13.59 0.30
C TYR A 315 10.94 12.91 -0.22
N TYR A 316 11.09 11.59 -0.06
CA TYR A 316 12.15 10.83 -0.70
C TYR A 316 12.03 10.79 -2.23
N PHE A 317 10.85 11.03 -2.79
CA PHE A 317 10.69 11.14 -4.23
C PHE A 317 11.28 12.42 -4.83
N ASP A 318 11.66 13.36 -3.99
CA ASP A 318 12.25 14.62 -4.44
C ASP A 318 13.64 14.89 -3.84
N SER A 319 14.12 14.01 -2.96
CA SER A 319 15.42 14.13 -2.31
C SER A 319 16.52 13.51 -3.17
N VAL A 320 17.80 13.73 -2.82
CA VAL A 320 18.96 13.12 -3.50
C VAL A 320 19.04 11.63 -3.13
N TYR A 321 18.11 10.86 -3.66
CA TYR A 321 17.76 9.51 -3.26
C TYR A 321 17.30 8.71 -4.49
N THR A 322 17.57 7.41 -4.47
CA THR A 322 17.28 6.47 -5.57
C THR A 322 15.79 6.21 -5.83
N GLU A 323 14.92 6.63 -4.93
CA GLU A 323 13.56 6.14 -4.76
C GLU A 323 12.72 6.37 -6.01
N SER A 324 12.68 7.61 -6.49
CA SER A 324 11.95 7.98 -7.70
C SER A 324 12.47 7.27 -8.94
N LEU A 325 13.80 7.18 -9.07
CA LEU A 325 14.43 6.53 -10.22
C LEU A 325 14.11 5.04 -10.25
N PHE A 326 14.24 4.36 -9.11
CA PHE A 326 13.92 2.94 -9.00
C PHE A 326 12.44 2.69 -9.29
N VAL A 327 11.52 3.46 -8.70
CA VAL A 327 10.08 3.30 -8.92
C VAL A 327 9.70 3.56 -10.37
N ALA A 328 10.31 4.56 -11.03
CA ALA A 328 10.09 4.81 -12.46
C ALA A 328 10.49 3.59 -13.32
N PHE A 329 11.65 2.99 -13.07
CA PHE A 329 12.08 1.77 -13.75
C PHE A 329 11.19 0.58 -13.44
N LEU A 330 10.83 0.37 -12.17
CA LEU A 330 9.96 -0.71 -11.73
C LEU A 330 8.58 -0.64 -12.39
N ILE A 331 7.89 0.49 -12.28
CA ILE A 331 6.55 0.65 -12.83
C ILE A 331 6.60 0.63 -14.36
N GLY A 332 7.62 1.25 -14.95
CA GLY A 332 7.88 1.19 -16.39
C GLY A 332 8.09 -0.24 -16.90
N ALA A 333 8.89 -1.04 -16.19
CA ALA A 333 9.12 -2.45 -16.51
C ALA A 333 7.81 -3.25 -16.46
N VAL A 334 7.03 -3.11 -15.39
CA VAL A 334 5.74 -3.80 -15.24
C VAL A 334 4.74 -3.32 -16.28
N TYR A 335 4.71 -2.03 -16.63
CA TYR A 335 3.85 -1.47 -17.67
C TYR A 335 4.21 -2.00 -19.07
N ALA A 336 5.51 -2.05 -19.39
CA ALA A 336 6.03 -2.59 -20.65
C ALA A 336 5.73 -4.09 -20.78
N ALA A 337 5.95 -4.87 -19.72
CA ALA A 337 5.63 -6.30 -19.69
C ALA A 337 4.13 -6.56 -19.86
N ASN A 338 3.27 -5.80 -19.18
CA ASN A 338 1.82 -5.86 -19.37
C ASN A 338 1.40 -5.53 -20.82
N SER A 339 2.22 -4.77 -21.53
CA SER A 339 1.98 -4.35 -22.92
C SER A 339 2.63 -5.28 -23.96
N GLY A 340 3.30 -6.37 -23.53
CA GLY A 340 3.94 -7.35 -24.41
C GLY A 340 5.38 -7.01 -24.80
N TYR A 341 5.91 -5.85 -24.40
CA TYR A 341 7.29 -5.42 -24.70
C TYR A 341 8.29 -5.99 -23.68
N PHE A 342 8.45 -7.31 -23.66
CA PHE A 342 9.27 -8.01 -22.66
C PHE A 342 10.76 -7.64 -22.69
N ALA A 343 11.35 -7.47 -23.86
CA ALA A 343 12.76 -7.07 -23.95
C ALA A 343 12.99 -5.70 -23.29
N PHE A 344 12.18 -4.71 -23.64
CA PHE A 344 12.24 -3.37 -23.05
C PHE A 344 11.94 -3.38 -21.54
N ALA A 345 10.97 -4.18 -21.09
CA ALA A 345 10.67 -4.35 -19.67
C ALA A 345 11.90 -4.84 -18.87
N ASN A 346 12.64 -5.79 -19.42
CA ASN A 346 13.84 -6.33 -18.77
C ASN A 346 15.05 -5.39 -18.85
N VAL A 347 15.15 -4.54 -19.89
CA VAL A 347 16.14 -3.44 -19.91
C VAL A 347 15.86 -2.46 -18.76
N LEU A 348 14.59 -2.08 -18.55
CA LEU A 348 14.21 -1.23 -17.42
C LEU A 348 14.47 -1.92 -16.07
N ALA A 349 14.21 -3.22 -15.95
CA ALA A 349 14.52 -3.97 -14.74
C ALA A 349 16.03 -4.10 -14.48
N ALA A 350 16.85 -4.20 -15.53
CA ALA A 350 18.30 -4.19 -15.42
C ALA A 350 18.81 -2.83 -14.88
N PHE A 351 18.29 -1.71 -15.42
CA PHE A 351 18.57 -0.40 -14.84
C PHE A 351 18.06 -0.26 -13.41
N GLY A 352 16.86 -0.76 -13.11
CA GLY A 352 16.34 -0.82 -11.74
C GLY A 352 17.24 -1.62 -10.79
N THR A 353 17.82 -2.74 -11.25
CA THR A 353 18.79 -3.53 -10.48
C THR A 353 20.05 -2.72 -10.15
N LEU A 354 20.48 -1.83 -11.05
CA LEU A 354 21.61 -0.93 -10.81
C LEU A 354 21.27 0.28 -9.94
N THR A 355 20.01 0.49 -9.53
CA THR A 355 19.63 1.58 -8.62
C THR A 355 19.69 1.19 -7.16
N ARG A 356 19.38 -0.06 -6.79
CA ARG A 356 19.33 -0.58 -5.41
C ARG A 356 19.41 -2.10 -5.35
N ASN A 357 19.78 -2.64 -4.19
CA ASN A 357 19.87 -4.09 -3.93
C ASN A 357 18.54 -4.83 -4.15
N THR A 358 17.41 -4.23 -3.77
CA THR A 358 16.07 -4.79 -3.99
C THR A 358 15.65 -4.80 -5.46
N GLY A 359 16.38 -4.12 -6.35
CA GLY A 359 16.05 -4.05 -7.76
C GLY A 359 16.14 -5.38 -8.49
N ILE A 360 16.91 -6.35 -7.98
CA ILE A 360 16.90 -7.71 -8.53
C ILE A 360 15.53 -8.39 -8.41
N VAL A 361 14.72 -8.03 -7.41
CA VAL A 361 13.36 -8.58 -7.19
C VAL A 361 12.42 -8.21 -8.34
N VAL A 362 12.74 -7.18 -9.12
CA VAL A 362 11.98 -6.83 -10.32
C VAL A 362 11.96 -7.98 -11.34
N CYS A 363 13.02 -8.81 -11.41
CA CYS A 363 13.02 -9.97 -12.30
C CYS A 363 11.96 -11.01 -11.90
N VAL A 364 11.61 -11.12 -10.60
CA VAL A 364 10.60 -12.06 -10.10
C VAL A 364 9.20 -11.65 -10.56
N ILE A 365 8.85 -10.36 -10.47
CA ILE A 365 7.57 -9.87 -10.99
C ILE A 365 7.52 -9.96 -12.51
N LEU A 366 8.63 -9.72 -13.22
CA LEU A 366 8.67 -9.87 -14.67
C LEU A 366 8.56 -11.34 -15.13
N LEU A 367 9.15 -12.28 -14.40
CA LEU A 367 8.95 -13.71 -14.63
C LEU A 367 7.47 -14.06 -14.46
N ALA A 368 6.84 -13.59 -13.39
CA ALA A 368 5.42 -13.82 -13.15
C ALA A 368 4.54 -13.23 -14.26
N GLU A 369 4.82 -12.00 -14.71
CA GLU A 369 4.10 -11.37 -15.83
C GLU A 369 4.36 -12.07 -17.17
N TYR A 370 5.57 -12.59 -17.40
CA TYR A 370 5.89 -13.40 -18.57
C TYR A 370 5.09 -14.70 -18.60
N LEU A 371 5.09 -15.46 -17.50
CA LEU A 371 4.30 -16.68 -17.37
C LEU A 371 2.81 -16.39 -17.60
N ARG A 372 2.28 -15.32 -16.99
CA ARG A 372 0.89 -14.90 -17.16
C ARG A 372 0.56 -14.53 -18.60
N HIS A 373 1.43 -13.77 -19.27
CA HIS A 373 1.23 -13.38 -20.67
C HIS A 373 1.21 -14.59 -21.61
N ARG A 374 1.91 -15.66 -21.26
CA ARG A 374 1.93 -16.93 -22.00
C ARG A 374 0.82 -17.90 -21.57
N ASN A 375 -0.17 -17.44 -20.79
CA ASN A 375 -1.25 -18.26 -20.22
C ASN A 375 -0.75 -19.47 -19.42
N MET A 376 0.40 -19.33 -18.74
CA MET A 376 0.94 -20.34 -17.84
C MET A 376 0.43 -20.06 -16.42
N ASP A 377 -0.55 -20.86 -15.99
CA ASP A 377 -1.10 -20.88 -14.62
C ASP A 377 -0.07 -21.46 -13.63
N LEU A 378 -0.11 -21.13 -12.33
CA LEU A 378 0.77 -21.68 -11.27
C LEU A 378 0.87 -23.23 -11.24
N ARG A 379 -0.10 -23.96 -11.79
CA ARG A 379 -0.10 -25.42 -12.03
C ARG A 379 0.71 -25.83 -13.26
N PHE A 380 1.39 -24.89 -13.93
CA PHE A 380 2.17 -25.12 -15.16
C PHE A 380 3.27 -26.17 -14.99
N TRP A 381 3.73 -26.41 -13.76
CA TRP A 381 4.71 -27.46 -13.45
C TRP A 381 4.21 -28.88 -13.77
N ARG A 382 2.92 -29.07 -14.05
CA ARG A 382 2.37 -30.34 -14.55
C ARG A 382 2.42 -30.37 -16.09
N GLY A 383 3.26 -31.23 -16.66
CA GLY A 383 3.40 -31.46 -18.11
C GLY A 383 4.68 -30.86 -18.71
N GLU A 384 4.73 -30.75 -20.04
CA GLU A 384 5.90 -30.27 -20.80
C GLU A 384 6.00 -28.73 -20.84
N TRP A 385 6.10 -28.09 -19.68
CA TRP A 385 6.16 -26.62 -19.57
C TRP A 385 7.33 -25.99 -20.34
N TRP A 386 8.46 -26.69 -20.43
CA TRP A 386 9.66 -26.22 -21.14
C TRP A 386 9.38 -25.98 -22.63
N ARG A 387 8.48 -26.74 -23.26
CA ARG A 387 8.07 -26.54 -24.66
C ARG A 387 7.29 -25.25 -24.89
N ARG A 388 6.71 -24.65 -23.84
CA ARG A 388 5.95 -23.39 -23.92
C ARG A 388 6.83 -22.15 -23.74
N LEU A 389 8.05 -22.33 -23.23
CA LEU A 389 9.06 -21.29 -23.13
C LEU A 389 9.62 -20.99 -24.53
N ASN A 390 9.81 -19.70 -24.82
CA ASN A 390 10.56 -19.26 -25.98
C ASN A 390 11.83 -18.55 -25.52
N TRP A 391 12.67 -18.19 -26.49
CA TRP A 391 13.91 -17.43 -26.23
C TRP A 391 13.70 -16.09 -25.51
N SER A 392 12.47 -15.53 -25.50
CA SER A 392 12.19 -14.31 -24.75
C SER A 392 12.34 -14.46 -23.23
N VAL A 393 12.35 -15.69 -22.69
CA VAL A 393 12.66 -15.93 -21.28
C VAL A 393 14.08 -15.50 -20.93
N LEU A 394 15.02 -15.53 -21.90
CA LEU A 394 16.40 -15.12 -21.70
C LEU A 394 16.54 -13.63 -21.38
N TRP A 395 15.56 -12.80 -21.73
CA TRP A 395 15.57 -11.37 -21.34
C TRP A 395 15.59 -11.19 -19.83
N LEU A 396 15.08 -12.15 -19.04
CA LEU A 396 15.14 -12.12 -17.57
C LEU A 396 16.58 -12.17 -17.04
N LEU A 397 17.55 -12.61 -17.85
CA LEU A 397 18.97 -12.62 -17.50
C LEU A 397 19.60 -11.22 -17.51
N LEU A 398 18.94 -10.20 -18.09
CA LEU A 398 19.50 -8.85 -18.12
C LEU A 398 19.73 -8.26 -16.72
N SER A 399 18.85 -8.52 -15.76
CA SER A 399 19.04 -8.07 -14.37
C SER A 399 20.24 -8.74 -13.68
N PRO A 400 20.37 -10.10 -13.69
CA PRO A 400 21.60 -10.77 -13.25
C PRO A 400 22.87 -10.31 -13.97
N VAL A 401 22.80 -10.10 -15.29
CA VAL A 401 23.95 -9.61 -16.07
C VAL A 401 24.35 -8.20 -15.63
N ALA A 402 23.39 -7.30 -15.42
CA ALA A 402 23.69 -5.96 -14.90
C ALA A 402 24.36 -6.01 -13.51
N LEU A 403 23.86 -6.87 -12.62
CA LEU A 403 24.50 -7.13 -11.32
C LEU A 403 25.94 -7.64 -11.47
N LEU A 404 26.17 -8.60 -12.38
CA LEU A 404 27.51 -9.13 -12.64
C LEU A 404 28.44 -8.08 -13.22
N LEU A 405 27.97 -7.25 -14.15
CA LEU A 405 28.76 -6.13 -14.70
C LEU A 405 29.17 -5.15 -13.61
N PHE A 406 28.24 -4.77 -12.71
CA PHE A 406 28.58 -3.96 -11.55
C PHE A 406 29.58 -4.65 -10.62
N SER A 407 29.41 -5.95 -10.38
CA SER A 407 30.32 -6.76 -9.57
C SER A 407 31.74 -6.84 -10.17
N PHE A 408 31.86 -6.96 -11.50
CA PHE A 408 33.14 -6.92 -12.19
C PHE A 408 33.79 -5.54 -12.13
N TYR A 409 33.01 -4.46 -12.28
CA TYR A 409 33.51 -3.11 -12.06
C TYR A 409 34.04 -2.95 -10.62
N MET A 410 33.29 -3.43 -9.62
CA MET A 410 33.74 -3.47 -8.23
C MET A 410 35.01 -4.29 -8.02
N LYS A 411 35.15 -5.44 -8.69
CA LYS A 411 36.38 -6.26 -8.68
C LYS A 411 37.58 -5.49 -9.22
N SER A 412 37.39 -4.72 -10.30
CA SER A 412 38.47 -3.90 -10.86
C SER A 412 38.94 -2.79 -9.92
N ARG A 413 38.06 -2.29 -9.03
CA ARG A 413 38.34 -1.20 -8.10
C ARG A 413 38.87 -1.65 -6.74
N PHE A 414 38.32 -2.74 -6.20
CA PHE A 414 38.60 -3.19 -4.82
C PHE A 414 39.21 -4.61 -4.76
N GLY A 415 39.51 -5.23 -5.90
CA GLY A 415 40.09 -6.58 -5.98
C GLY A 415 39.14 -7.73 -5.61
N GLN A 416 37.86 -7.44 -5.33
CA GLN A 416 36.88 -8.42 -4.85
C GLN A 416 35.58 -8.33 -5.66
N LEU A 417 34.94 -9.46 -5.93
CA LEU A 417 33.74 -9.50 -6.78
C LEU A 417 32.50 -8.91 -6.09
N PHE A 418 32.35 -9.13 -4.78
CA PHE A 418 31.19 -8.69 -4.00
C PHE A 418 31.57 -7.85 -2.77
N PRO A 419 32.24 -6.68 -2.95
CA PRO A 419 32.68 -5.86 -1.82
C PRO A 419 31.50 -5.26 -1.03
N PHE A 420 30.35 -5.08 -1.68
CA PHE A 420 29.12 -4.59 -1.06
C PHE A 420 28.65 -5.48 0.09
N LEU A 421 28.88 -6.79 0.07
CA LEU A 421 28.57 -7.69 1.19
C LEU A 421 29.41 -7.38 2.44
N LYS A 422 30.65 -6.91 2.25
CA LYS A 422 31.49 -6.42 3.35
C LYS A 422 31.04 -5.04 3.79
N ALA A 423 30.60 -4.19 2.86
CA ALA A 423 30.03 -2.89 3.17
C ALA A 423 28.80 -3.00 4.07
N GLU A 424 27.86 -3.92 3.78
CA GLU A 424 26.70 -4.20 4.64
C GLU A 424 27.10 -4.50 6.09
N LYS A 425 28.15 -5.31 6.28
CA LYS A 425 28.67 -5.61 7.62
C LYS A 425 29.28 -4.37 8.30
N MET A 426 29.93 -3.48 7.55
CA MET A 426 30.42 -2.20 8.07
C MET A 426 29.29 -1.21 8.39
N TRP A 427 28.12 -1.39 7.78
CA TRP A 427 26.87 -0.73 8.11
C TRP A 427 26.09 -1.45 9.22
N TYR A 428 26.71 -2.46 9.85
CA TYR A 428 26.14 -3.26 10.94
C TYR A 428 24.82 -3.93 10.57
N ARG A 429 24.64 -4.24 9.28
CA ARG A 429 23.50 -4.97 8.75
C ARG A 429 23.73 -6.46 8.89
N GLN A 430 22.72 -7.16 9.41
CA GLN A 430 22.68 -8.61 9.45
C GLN A 430 21.28 -9.11 9.13
N TYR A 431 21.18 -10.35 8.67
CA TYR A 431 19.88 -10.97 8.49
C TYR A 431 19.19 -11.21 9.84
N MET A 432 17.92 -10.80 9.94
CA MET A 432 17.03 -11.14 11.03
C MET A 432 15.63 -11.35 10.46
N SER A 433 14.88 -12.35 10.93
CA SER A 433 13.52 -12.57 10.41
C SER A 433 12.59 -11.38 10.68
N PRO A 434 11.61 -11.07 9.81
CA PRO A 434 10.68 -9.94 9.98
C PRO A 434 9.92 -9.91 11.32
N TRP A 435 9.61 -11.07 11.88
CA TRP A 435 8.93 -11.15 13.18
C TRP A 435 9.83 -10.68 14.32
N ARG A 436 11.12 -11.05 14.26
CA ARG A 436 12.12 -10.67 15.26
C ARG A 436 12.45 -9.18 15.16
N THR A 437 12.57 -8.64 13.94
CA THR A 437 12.78 -7.20 13.76
C THR A 437 11.60 -6.40 14.28
N PHE A 438 10.37 -6.80 13.93
CA PHE A 438 9.16 -6.19 14.46
C PHE A 438 9.06 -6.29 15.99
N THR A 439 9.27 -7.47 16.58
CA THR A 439 9.24 -7.62 18.04
C THR A 439 10.37 -6.85 18.72
N GLY A 440 11.53 -6.75 18.08
CA GLY A 440 12.66 -5.96 18.55
C GLY A 440 12.29 -4.48 18.64
N THR A 441 11.79 -3.89 17.54
CA THR A 441 11.29 -2.50 17.54
C THR A 441 10.14 -2.31 18.54
N LEU A 442 9.23 -3.28 18.68
CA LEU A 442 8.13 -3.19 19.64
C LEU A 442 8.61 -3.23 21.09
N LEU A 443 9.55 -4.11 21.42
CA LEU A 443 10.11 -4.20 22.78
C LEU A 443 10.93 -2.96 23.12
N GLN A 444 11.66 -2.42 22.15
CA GLN A 444 12.35 -1.15 22.26
C GLN A 444 11.36 0.00 22.47
N TYR A 445 10.21 -0.05 21.79
CA TYR A 445 9.12 0.89 22.01
C TYR A 445 8.49 0.77 23.41
N ILE A 446 8.44 -0.42 24.01
CA ILE A 446 7.83 -0.57 25.33
C ILE A 446 8.83 -0.23 26.46
N HIS A 447 10.09 -0.60 26.30
CA HIS A 447 11.06 -0.62 27.41
C HIS A 447 12.32 0.22 27.18
N GLY A 448 12.60 0.65 25.94
CA GLY A 448 13.89 1.22 25.53
C GLY A 448 13.94 2.75 25.48
N HIS A 449 12.89 3.44 25.91
CA HIS A 449 12.74 4.86 25.63
C HIS A 449 13.52 5.79 26.56
N THR A 450 14.46 6.55 25.98
CA THR A 450 15.19 7.63 26.68
C THR A 450 14.71 9.03 26.28
N THR A 451 14.04 9.19 25.12
CA THR A 451 13.56 10.48 24.62
C THR A 451 12.22 10.36 23.88
N LEU A 452 11.44 11.45 23.81
CA LEU A 452 10.21 11.50 23.01
C LEU A 452 10.50 11.26 21.51
N MET A 453 11.65 11.69 21.01
CA MET A 453 12.03 11.56 19.60
C MET A 453 12.24 10.09 19.21
N SER A 454 12.91 9.30 20.06
CA SER A 454 13.08 7.86 19.82
C SER A 454 11.74 7.12 19.85
N MET A 455 10.81 7.51 20.74
CA MET A 455 9.46 6.92 20.75
C MET A 455 8.71 7.18 19.43
N GLN A 456 8.76 8.42 18.93
CA GLN A 456 8.09 8.80 17.68
C GLN A 456 8.70 8.14 16.44
N TYR A 457 10.00 7.85 16.48
CA TYR A 457 10.70 7.11 15.43
C TYR A 457 10.21 5.66 15.37
N GLU A 458 10.33 4.94 16.49
CA GLU A 458 9.98 3.52 16.59
C GLU A 458 8.48 3.28 16.32
N LEU A 459 7.60 4.16 16.84
CA LEU A 459 6.18 4.10 16.54
C LEU A 459 5.89 4.24 15.04
N PHE A 460 6.62 5.11 14.35
CA PHE A 460 6.44 5.32 12.92
C PHE A 460 6.88 4.09 12.11
N GLU A 461 7.97 3.42 12.51
CA GLU A 461 8.38 2.15 11.93
C GLU A 461 7.35 1.04 12.15
N ILE A 462 6.84 0.91 13.38
CA ILE A 462 5.78 -0.06 13.72
C ILE A 462 4.53 0.19 12.86
N VAL A 463 4.05 1.43 12.81
CA VAL A 463 2.84 1.80 12.05
C VAL A 463 3.03 1.54 10.56
N THR A 464 4.19 1.84 10.00
CA THR A 464 4.48 1.61 8.57
C THR A 464 4.67 0.13 8.25
N PHE A 465 5.23 -0.66 9.16
CA PHE A 465 5.27 -2.13 9.06
C PHE A 465 3.86 -2.73 9.05
N LEU A 466 3.01 -2.34 10.00
CA LEU A 466 1.62 -2.79 10.04
C LEU A 466 0.84 -2.34 8.81
N PHE A 467 1.10 -1.14 8.29
CA PHE A 467 0.54 -0.67 7.04
C PHE A 467 0.97 -1.55 5.85
N ALA A 468 2.26 -1.87 5.72
CA ALA A 468 2.75 -2.78 4.68
C ALA A 468 2.12 -4.18 4.78
N LEU A 469 1.98 -4.71 5.99
CA LEU A 469 1.27 -5.97 6.24
C LEU A 469 -0.20 -5.88 5.81
N ALA A 470 -0.88 -4.77 6.12
CA ALA A 470 -2.23 -4.52 5.66
C ALA A 470 -2.32 -4.49 4.12
N LEU A 471 -1.34 -3.91 3.42
CA LEU A 471 -1.28 -3.94 1.95
C LEU A 471 -1.17 -5.37 1.41
N VAL A 472 -0.35 -6.23 2.03
CA VAL A 472 -0.24 -7.66 1.68
C VAL A 472 -1.57 -8.37 1.93
N VAL A 473 -2.23 -8.14 3.07
CA VAL A 473 -3.51 -8.77 3.40
C VAL A 473 -4.63 -8.32 2.45
N ILE A 474 -4.74 -7.02 2.16
CA ILE A 474 -5.71 -6.48 1.18
C ILE A 474 -5.42 -7.09 -0.20
N GLY A 475 -4.16 -7.17 -0.60
CA GLY A 475 -3.77 -7.78 -1.87
C GLY A 475 -4.16 -9.26 -1.95
N LEU A 476 -4.08 -10.02 -0.86
CA LEU A 476 -4.54 -11.41 -0.79
C LEU A 476 -6.05 -11.50 -1.05
N PHE A 477 -6.85 -10.63 -0.43
CA PHE A 477 -8.31 -10.59 -0.64
C PHE A 477 -8.70 -10.16 -2.06
N VAL A 478 -7.94 -9.24 -2.66
CA VAL A 478 -8.15 -8.80 -4.05
C VAL A 478 -7.80 -9.94 -5.02
N CYS A 479 -6.67 -10.61 -4.83
CA CYS A 479 -6.25 -11.75 -5.65
C CYS A 479 -7.16 -12.97 -5.46
N GLY A 480 -7.66 -13.22 -4.26
CA GLY A 480 -8.59 -14.32 -3.97
C GLY A 480 -9.94 -14.20 -4.69
N ARG A 481 -10.35 -12.99 -5.09
CA ARG A 481 -11.55 -12.77 -5.93
C ARG A 481 -11.27 -12.79 -7.43
N SER A 482 -10.02 -12.62 -7.83
CA SER A 482 -9.60 -12.66 -9.23
C SER A 482 -8.12 -13.03 -9.28
N MET A 483 -7.81 -14.26 -9.71
CA MET A 483 -6.44 -14.80 -9.85
C MET A 483 -5.59 -14.03 -10.88
N THR A 484 -6.05 -12.88 -11.37
CA THR A 484 -5.46 -12.16 -12.49
C THR A 484 -4.16 -11.42 -12.12
N ARG A 485 -3.86 -11.19 -10.83
CA ARG A 485 -2.77 -10.30 -10.39
C ARG A 485 -1.92 -10.81 -9.21
N TRP A 486 -1.75 -12.12 -9.09
CA TRP A 486 -0.90 -12.72 -8.05
C TRP A 486 0.56 -12.21 -8.10
N SER A 487 1.06 -11.83 -9.28
CA SER A 487 2.39 -11.23 -9.49
C SER A 487 2.60 -9.97 -8.64
N TRP A 488 1.59 -9.11 -8.55
CA TRP A 488 1.61 -7.86 -7.80
C TRP A 488 1.62 -8.10 -6.29
N TRP A 489 0.88 -9.11 -5.86
CA TRP A 489 0.86 -9.54 -4.46
C TRP A 489 2.19 -10.17 -4.04
N ILE A 490 2.74 -11.09 -4.85
CA ILE A 490 4.04 -11.71 -4.57
C ILE A 490 5.13 -10.65 -4.46
N TYR A 491 5.18 -9.70 -5.40
CA TYR A 491 6.14 -8.60 -5.31
C TYR A 491 5.97 -7.79 -4.03
N THR A 492 4.74 -7.42 -3.68
CA THR A 492 4.46 -6.66 -2.44
C THR A 492 4.94 -7.43 -1.21
N PHE A 493 4.68 -8.74 -1.15
CA PHE A 493 5.10 -9.62 -0.07
C PHE A 493 6.64 -9.75 0.00
N VAL A 494 7.29 -10.05 -1.13
CA VAL A 494 8.75 -10.28 -1.19
C VAL A 494 9.52 -9.01 -0.81
N VAL A 495 9.11 -7.84 -1.33
CA VAL A 495 9.78 -6.58 -1.01
C VAL A 495 9.54 -6.20 0.45
N MET A 496 8.33 -6.37 0.97
CA MET A 496 8.04 -6.16 2.40
C MET A 496 8.91 -7.07 3.28
N TRP A 497 9.02 -8.35 2.91
CA TRP A 497 9.83 -9.33 3.64
C TRP A 497 11.31 -8.95 3.66
N LEU A 498 11.89 -8.65 2.49
CA LEU A 498 13.30 -8.28 2.39
C LEU A 498 13.60 -6.99 3.15
N ALA A 499 12.77 -5.96 2.97
CA ALA A 499 12.95 -4.67 3.65
C ALA A 499 12.87 -4.76 5.18
N SER A 500 12.15 -5.75 5.72
CA SER A 500 12.04 -5.97 7.17
C SER A 500 13.04 -7.01 7.70
N SER A 501 13.96 -7.50 6.87
CA SER A 501 14.89 -8.57 7.25
C SER A 501 16.35 -8.14 7.47
N GLU A 502 16.64 -6.83 7.42
CA GLU A 502 18.01 -6.29 7.45
C GLU A 502 18.17 -5.19 8.53
N PRO A 503 18.03 -5.48 9.84
CA PRO A 503 18.24 -4.52 10.92
C PRO A 503 19.67 -3.97 10.95
N SER A 504 19.85 -2.82 11.60
CA SER A 504 21.16 -2.34 12.09
C SER A 504 21.28 -2.69 13.56
N ILE A 505 22.40 -3.27 13.96
CA ILE A 505 22.59 -3.77 15.34
C ILE A 505 23.33 -2.75 16.21
N ASN A 506 24.21 -1.97 15.59
CA ASN A 506 25.10 -1.05 16.31
C ASN A 506 24.37 0.15 16.88
N ILE A 507 23.33 0.59 16.18
CA ILE A 507 22.26 1.40 16.74
C ILE A 507 21.11 0.40 16.82
N PRO A 508 20.55 0.06 18.00
CA PRO A 508 19.46 -0.90 18.11
C PRO A 508 18.26 -0.34 17.35
N ASP A 509 18.21 -0.64 16.06
CA ASP A 509 17.24 -0.13 15.12
C ASP A 509 16.91 -1.31 14.21
N TYR A 510 15.80 -1.96 14.53
CA TYR A 510 15.49 -3.26 13.99
C TYR A 510 14.74 -3.18 12.66
N LEU A 511 13.98 -2.11 12.44
CA LEU A 511 13.24 -1.87 11.21
C LEU A 511 13.90 -0.80 10.33
N VAL A 512 15.09 -0.30 10.68
CA VAL A 512 15.82 0.81 10.04
C VAL A 512 15.29 1.18 8.67
N SER A 513 14.70 2.36 8.60
CA SER A 513 14.25 2.93 7.34
C SER A 513 13.09 2.19 6.67
N PHE A 514 12.38 1.31 7.38
CA PHE A 514 11.20 0.62 6.83
C PHE A 514 10.17 1.56 6.19
N PRO A 515 9.82 2.73 6.78
CA PRO A 515 8.85 3.65 6.16
C PRO A 515 9.24 4.11 4.74
N ARG A 516 10.53 4.12 4.41
CA ARG A 516 11.06 4.45 3.08
C ARG A 516 10.83 3.30 2.08
N TYR A 517 11.04 2.06 2.51
CA TYR A 517 10.81 0.87 1.68
C TYR A 517 9.34 0.63 1.34
N VAL A 518 8.40 1.11 2.17
CA VAL A 518 6.97 1.06 1.87
C VAL A 518 6.64 1.74 0.54
N LEU A 519 7.38 2.78 0.15
CA LEU A 519 7.21 3.43 -1.15
C LEU A 519 7.40 2.45 -2.31
N MET A 520 8.20 1.39 -2.15
CA MET A 520 8.43 0.41 -3.23
C MET A 520 7.26 -0.55 -3.42
N LEU A 521 6.30 -0.57 -2.50
CA LEU A 521 5.12 -1.43 -2.51
C LEU A 521 3.98 -0.84 -3.36
N PHE A 522 4.29 -0.26 -4.53
CA PHE A 522 3.30 0.37 -5.40
C PHE A 522 2.05 -0.49 -5.70
N PRO A 523 2.12 -1.84 -5.84
CA PRO A 523 0.91 -2.61 -6.10
C PRO A 523 -0.03 -2.61 -4.89
N GLY A 524 0.53 -2.56 -3.68
CA GLY A 524 -0.22 -2.38 -2.44
C GLY A 524 -1.01 -1.07 -2.43
N PHE A 525 -0.39 0.04 -2.86
CA PHE A 525 -1.10 1.33 -3.01
C PHE A 525 -2.25 1.25 -4.02
N ALA A 526 -2.10 0.47 -5.10
CA ALA A 526 -3.19 0.25 -6.05
C ALA A 526 -4.38 -0.52 -5.42
N PHE A 527 -4.09 -1.52 -4.59
CA PHE A 527 -5.13 -2.24 -3.84
C PHE A 527 -5.83 -1.35 -2.81
N LEU A 528 -5.07 -0.50 -2.11
CA LEU A 528 -5.63 0.47 -1.18
C LEU A 528 -6.49 1.50 -1.91
N GLY A 529 -6.01 2.04 -3.04
CA GLY A 529 -6.76 2.95 -3.90
C GLY A 529 -8.08 2.35 -4.36
N TYR A 530 -8.13 1.04 -4.64
CA TYR A 530 -9.36 0.34 -4.99
C TYR A 530 -10.38 0.36 -3.84
N ALA A 531 -9.91 0.19 -2.60
CA ALA A 531 -10.75 0.19 -1.40
C ALA A 531 -11.29 1.59 -1.04
N VAL A 532 -10.49 2.64 -1.23
CA VAL A 532 -10.82 4.01 -0.76
C VAL A 532 -11.19 4.99 -1.88
N LYS A 533 -11.40 4.54 -3.12
CA LYS A 533 -11.68 5.39 -4.31
C LYS A 533 -12.84 6.39 -4.19
N ARG A 534 -13.72 6.25 -3.20
CA ARG A 534 -14.83 7.18 -2.97
C ARG A 534 -14.29 8.51 -2.43
N LYS A 535 -14.60 9.63 -3.09
CA LYS A 535 -14.05 10.96 -2.74
C LYS A 535 -14.20 11.33 -1.27
N TRP A 536 -15.34 11.04 -0.65
CA TRP A 536 -15.59 11.34 0.77
C TRP A 536 -14.75 10.51 1.74
N ILE A 537 -14.16 9.40 1.30
CA ILE A 537 -13.18 8.61 2.06
C ILE A 537 -11.77 9.08 1.72
N LEU A 538 -11.47 9.21 0.43
CA LEU A 538 -10.13 9.54 -0.07
C LEU A 538 -9.65 10.91 0.40
N ILE A 539 -10.49 11.95 0.31
CA ILE A 539 -10.07 13.33 0.60
C ILE A 539 -9.60 13.48 2.05
N PRO A 540 -10.37 13.07 3.08
CA PRO A 540 -9.89 13.11 4.47
C PRO A 540 -8.57 12.37 4.66
N ILE A 541 -8.43 11.17 4.07
CA ILE A 541 -7.19 10.38 4.16
C ILE A 541 -6.03 11.17 3.56
N VAL A 542 -6.16 11.71 2.34
CA VAL A 542 -5.09 12.46 1.67
C VAL A 542 -4.73 13.73 2.45
N VAL A 543 -5.70 14.42 3.04
CA VAL A 543 -5.44 15.59 3.90
C VAL A 543 -4.65 15.19 5.14
N CYS A 544 -5.02 14.10 5.82
CA CYS A 544 -4.26 13.57 6.95
C CYS A 544 -2.84 13.17 6.54
N LEU A 545 -2.68 12.45 5.42
CA LEU A 545 -1.37 12.04 4.91
C LEU A 545 -0.50 13.26 4.56
N ALA A 546 -1.07 14.29 3.92
CA ALA A 546 -0.38 15.53 3.60
C ALA A 546 0.08 16.30 4.85
N ALA A 547 -0.73 16.31 5.92
CA ALA A 547 -0.35 16.90 7.21
C ALA A 547 0.82 16.14 7.87
N VAL A 548 0.79 14.81 7.85
CA VAL A 548 1.90 14.00 8.36
C VAL A 548 3.14 14.17 7.48
N LEU A 549 2.99 14.23 6.15
CA LEU A 549 4.08 14.51 5.20
C LEU A 549 4.72 15.87 5.50
N PHE A 550 3.93 16.92 5.73
CA PHE A 550 4.44 18.24 6.14
C PHE A 550 5.32 18.14 7.39
N TRP A 551 4.84 17.46 8.43
CA TRP A 551 5.59 17.33 9.68
C TRP A 551 6.87 16.48 9.52
N LYS A 552 6.77 15.34 8.84
CA LYS A 552 7.90 14.42 8.63
C LYS A 552 8.96 15.05 7.72
N SER A 553 8.57 15.67 6.60
CA SER A 553 9.53 16.44 5.80
C SER A 553 10.20 17.56 6.59
N GLY A 554 9.49 18.20 7.52
CA GLY A 554 10.08 19.20 8.39
C GLY A 554 11.15 18.62 9.32
N ALA A 555 10.92 17.44 9.89
CA ALA A 555 11.93 16.72 10.65
C ALA A 555 13.15 16.34 9.76
N PHE A 556 12.91 15.84 8.55
CA PHE A 556 13.95 15.52 7.57
C PHE A 556 14.83 16.74 7.26
N PHE A 557 14.21 17.89 6.97
CA PHE A 557 14.92 19.13 6.63
C PHE A 557 15.78 19.66 7.76
N ARG A 558 15.44 19.35 9.02
CA ARG A 558 16.24 19.68 10.21
C ARG A 558 17.42 18.72 10.44
N GLY A 559 17.58 17.69 9.61
CA GLY A 559 18.57 16.64 9.84
C GLY A 559 18.19 15.69 10.97
N VAL A 560 16.90 15.54 11.28
CA VAL A 560 16.40 14.51 12.20
C VAL A 560 16.14 13.23 11.42
N TRP A 561 16.82 12.14 11.79
CA TRP A 561 16.63 10.83 11.15
C TRP A 561 15.22 10.31 11.43
N ILE A 562 14.46 10.00 10.38
CA ILE A 562 13.03 9.66 10.51
C ILE A 562 12.58 8.44 9.71
N ALA A 563 13.38 7.97 8.76
CA ALA A 563 13.19 6.80 7.92
C ALA A 563 14.35 6.70 6.96
#